data_AF-A0A377N9K5-F1
#
_entry.id   AF-A0A377N9K5-F1
#
_cell.length_a   1.000
_cell.length_b   1.000
_cell.length_c   1.000
_cell.angle_alpha   90.00
_cell.angle_beta   90.00
_cell.angle_gamma   90.00
#
_symmetry.space_group_name_H-M   'P 1'
#
loop_
_entity.id
_entity.type
_entity.pdbx_description
1 polymer ?
#
loop_
_entity_poly.entity_id
_entity_poly.type
_entity_poly.pdbx_seq_one_letter_code
_entity_poly.pdbx_strand_id
1 'polypeptide(L)'
;METIKNMYHETLFGSPAIAANAAKPLLTFIAGALNKDQAKSEDQQSAQKAKLALLVGHDSNIASLLAALKTKDYTLPGQYERTPISGAVVFQRWHDKKTDKDLMKIEYVYPTAKQIRNNTPLSLKNPPQRVTLQIEGCETDKQGFCPMDTFTQVLQKDLQG
;
A
#
# COMPACT_ATOMS: atom_id res chain seq x y z
N MET A 1 13.95 14.00 -17.07
CA MET A 1 14.48 12.77 -16.45
C MET A 1 13.42 12.10 -15.57
N GLU A 2 12.86 12.82 -14.60
CA GLU A 2 11.76 12.36 -13.73
C GLU A 2 10.56 11.77 -14.50
N THR A 3 10.01 12.53 -15.45
CA THR A 3 8.87 12.11 -16.27
C THR A 3 9.15 10.80 -17.02
N ILE A 4 10.35 10.66 -17.59
CA ILE A 4 10.74 9.45 -18.34
C ILE A 4 10.80 8.24 -17.40
N LYS A 5 11.41 8.39 -16.21
CA LYS A 5 11.47 7.31 -15.21
C LYS A 5 10.07 6.87 -14.82
N ASN A 6 9.20 7.82 -14.46
CA ASN A 6 7.87 7.49 -13.95
C ASN A 6 7.00 6.85 -15.04
N MET A 7 7.06 7.36 -16.29
CA MET A 7 6.35 6.74 -17.42
C MET A 7 6.86 5.34 -17.77
N TYR A 8 8.18 5.10 -17.69
CA TYR A 8 8.74 3.76 -17.90
C TYR A 8 8.15 2.75 -16.90
N HIS A 9 8.07 3.13 -15.63
CA HIS A 9 7.56 2.28 -14.56
C HIS A 9 6.07 2.00 -14.71
N GLU A 10 5.29 3.03 -15.08
CA GLU A 10 3.87 2.93 -15.35
C GLU A 10 3.57 2.05 -16.58
N THR A 11 4.37 2.18 -17.64
CA THR A 11 4.20 1.37 -18.86
C THR A 11 4.46 -0.11 -18.58
N LEU A 12 5.51 -0.42 -17.82
CA LEU A 12 5.89 -1.82 -17.57
C LEU A 12 5.03 -2.52 -16.51
N PHE A 13 4.64 -1.82 -15.45
CA PHE A 13 4.01 -2.44 -14.29
C PHE A 13 2.63 -1.88 -13.94
N GLY A 14 2.24 -0.77 -14.57
CA GLY A 14 0.97 -0.09 -14.30
C GLY A 14 -0.21 -0.57 -15.15
N SER A 15 0.03 -1.26 -16.27
CA SER A 15 -1.09 -1.78 -17.08
C SER A 15 -1.90 -2.81 -16.28
N PRO A 16 -3.25 -2.75 -16.29
CA PRO A 16 -4.07 -3.59 -15.43
C PRO A 16 -3.79 -5.10 -15.58
N ALA A 17 -3.60 -5.57 -16.82
CA ALA A 17 -3.33 -6.98 -17.10
C ALA A 17 -1.98 -7.45 -16.55
N ILE A 18 -0.92 -6.64 -16.69
CA ILE A 18 0.41 -6.99 -16.16
C ILE A 18 0.41 -6.86 -14.64
N ALA A 19 -0.15 -5.78 -14.10
CA ALA A 19 -0.23 -5.52 -12.67
C ALA A 19 -0.96 -6.65 -11.93
N ALA A 20 -2.13 -7.06 -12.43
CA ALA A 20 -2.93 -8.14 -11.82
C ALA A 20 -2.13 -9.45 -11.71
N ASN A 21 -1.39 -9.82 -12.75
CA ASN A 21 -0.59 -11.04 -12.73
C ASN A 21 0.69 -10.88 -11.87
N ALA A 22 1.43 -9.79 -12.06
CA ALA A 22 2.71 -9.54 -11.38
C ALA A 22 2.53 -9.35 -9.86
N ALA A 23 1.46 -8.67 -9.43
CA ALA A 23 1.17 -8.43 -8.03
C ALA A 23 0.46 -9.60 -7.33
N LYS A 24 -0.07 -10.59 -8.07
CA LYS A 24 -0.91 -11.66 -7.53
C LYS A 24 -0.33 -12.36 -6.30
N PRO A 25 0.96 -12.77 -6.26
CA PRO A 25 1.53 -13.41 -5.08
C PRO A 25 1.54 -12.49 -3.86
N LEU A 26 1.94 -11.22 -4.05
CA LEU A 26 2.00 -10.22 -2.99
C LEU A 26 0.60 -9.85 -2.49
N LEU A 27 -0.35 -9.66 -3.40
CA LEU A 27 -1.75 -9.36 -3.06
C LEU A 27 -2.40 -10.53 -2.30
N THR A 28 -2.12 -11.77 -2.73
CA THR A 28 -2.57 -12.98 -2.04
C THR A 28 -2.00 -13.04 -0.62
N PHE A 29 -0.71 -12.74 -0.47
CA PHE A 29 -0.08 -12.67 0.86
C PHE A 29 -0.76 -11.62 1.75
N ILE A 30 -0.92 -10.39 1.26
CA ILE A 30 -1.55 -9.28 2.00
C ILE A 30 -2.99 -9.64 2.40
N ALA A 31 -3.77 -10.21 1.48
CA ALA A 31 -5.14 -10.65 1.74
C ALA A 31 -5.20 -11.70 2.86
N GLY A 32 -4.34 -12.72 2.79
CA GLY A 32 -4.21 -13.73 3.84
C GLY A 32 -3.69 -13.16 5.17
N ALA A 33 -2.77 -12.18 5.15
CA ALA A 33 -2.25 -11.57 6.36
C ALA A 33 -3.28 -10.68 7.08
N LEU A 34 -4.17 -10.02 6.33
CA LEU A 34 -5.14 -9.06 6.88
C LEU A 34 -6.51 -9.68 7.20
N ASN A 35 -6.88 -10.77 6.52
CA ASN A 35 -8.12 -11.50 6.77
C ASN A 35 -7.84 -12.93 7.26
N LYS A 36 -8.33 -13.24 8.47
CA LYS A 36 -8.21 -14.55 9.13
C LYS A 36 -8.67 -15.70 8.25
N ASP A 37 -9.77 -15.51 7.53
CA ASP A 37 -10.41 -16.54 6.72
C ASP A 37 -9.66 -16.83 5.41
N GLN A 38 -8.63 -16.05 5.09
CA GLN A 38 -7.91 -16.14 3.82
C GLN A 38 -6.47 -16.65 3.93
N ALA A 39 -5.94 -16.87 5.13
CA ALA A 39 -4.61 -17.45 5.26
C ALA A 39 -4.60 -18.92 4.85
N LYS A 40 -3.78 -19.22 3.84
CA LYS A 40 -3.55 -20.56 3.29
C LYS A 40 -2.12 -21.05 3.52
N SER A 41 -1.15 -20.14 3.72
CA SER A 41 0.24 -20.48 4.00
C SER A 41 0.63 -20.21 5.45
N GLU A 42 1.67 -20.89 5.93
CA GLU A 42 2.25 -20.68 7.27
C GLU A 42 2.73 -19.24 7.47
N ASP A 43 3.30 -18.62 6.43
CA ASP A 43 3.74 -17.22 6.49
C ASP A 43 2.56 -16.25 6.67
N GLN A 44 1.43 -16.49 5.99
CA GLN A 44 0.22 -15.68 6.16
C GLN A 44 -0.34 -15.84 7.58
N GLN A 45 -0.39 -17.07 8.10
CA GLN A 45 -0.85 -17.34 9.47
C GLN A 45 0.07 -16.70 10.52
N SER A 46 1.38 -16.69 10.25
CA SER A 46 2.36 -16.02 11.11
C SER A 46 2.18 -14.50 11.08
N ALA A 47 1.96 -13.93 9.89
CA ALA A 47 1.67 -12.51 9.73
C ALA A 47 0.38 -12.09 10.44
N GLN A 48 -0.67 -12.92 10.43
CA GLN A 48 -1.92 -12.66 11.16
C GLN A 48 -1.74 -12.60 12.68
N LYS A 49 -0.81 -13.40 13.23
CA LYS A 49 -0.51 -13.41 14.67
C LYS A 49 0.41 -12.25 15.05
N ALA A 50 1.20 -11.76 14.11
CA ALA A 50 2.09 -10.63 14.33
C ALA A 50 1.31 -9.30 14.36
N LYS A 51 1.70 -8.39 15.27
CA LYS A 51 1.18 -7.01 15.26
C LYS A 51 1.75 -6.17 14.11
N LEU A 52 2.87 -6.60 13.53
CA LEU A 52 3.58 -5.94 12.45
C LEU A 52 4.21 -7.01 11.54
N ALA A 53 3.95 -6.88 10.25
CA ALA A 53 4.66 -7.63 9.20
C ALA A 53 5.41 -6.62 8.32
N LEU A 54 6.68 -6.89 8.05
CA LEU A 54 7.51 -6.07 7.16
C LEU A 54 7.90 -6.89 5.93
N LEU A 55 7.47 -6.44 4.76
CA LEU A 55 7.85 -7.01 3.48
C LEU A 55 8.79 -6.03 2.79
N VAL A 56 10.00 -6.48 2.49
CA VAL A 56 11.01 -5.68 1.77
C VAL A 56 11.10 -6.20 0.35
N GLY A 57 10.76 -5.33 -0.60
CA GLY A 57 10.75 -5.66 -2.03
C GLY A 57 11.31 -4.53 -2.88
N HIS A 58 10.88 -4.49 -4.14
CA HIS A 58 11.34 -3.53 -5.13
C HIS A 58 10.26 -2.50 -5.44
N ASP A 59 10.65 -1.42 -6.13
CA ASP A 59 9.71 -0.42 -6.66
C ASP A 59 8.63 -1.07 -7.54
N SER A 60 8.98 -2.07 -8.35
CA SER A 60 8.09 -2.82 -9.22
C SER A 60 7.01 -3.58 -8.45
N ASN A 61 7.31 -4.07 -7.23
CA ASN A 61 6.32 -4.68 -6.36
C ASN A 61 5.29 -3.65 -5.89
N ILE A 62 5.73 -2.45 -5.50
CA ILE A 62 4.82 -1.37 -5.09
C ILE A 62 3.98 -0.90 -6.29
N ALA A 63 4.60 -0.66 -7.45
CA ALA A 63 3.90 -0.18 -8.63
C ALA A 63 2.83 -1.16 -9.10
N SER A 64 3.18 -2.43 -9.27
CA SER A 64 2.21 -3.47 -9.65
C SER A 64 1.14 -3.67 -8.60
N LEU A 65 1.47 -3.63 -7.29
CA LEU A 65 0.49 -3.73 -6.21
C LEU A 65 -0.53 -2.59 -6.25
N LEU A 66 -0.06 -1.34 -6.35
CA LEU A 66 -0.94 -0.17 -6.34
C LEU A 66 -1.82 -0.11 -7.60
N ALA A 67 -1.29 -0.54 -8.75
CA ALA A 67 -2.05 -0.67 -9.98
C ALA A 67 -3.08 -1.80 -9.91
N ALA A 68 -2.73 -2.97 -9.37
CA ALA A 68 -3.65 -4.09 -9.18
C ALA A 68 -4.80 -3.73 -8.23
N LEU A 69 -4.51 -2.94 -7.19
CA LEU A 69 -5.50 -2.39 -6.25
C LEU A 69 -6.31 -1.22 -6.83
N LYS A 70 -6.04 -0.78 -8.08
CA LYS A 70 -6.69 0.38 -8.71
C LYS A 70 -6.65 1.60 -7.78
N THR A 71 -5.46 1.87 -7.25
CA THR A 71 -5.24 3.03 -6.39
C THR A 71 -5.53 4.30 -7.20
N LYS A 72 -6.37 5.18 -6.66
CA LYS A 72 -6.64 6.50 -7.26
C LYS A 72 -5.34 7.28 -7.40
N ASP A 73 -5.32 8.23 -8.32
CA ASP A 73 -4.16 9.09 -8.51
C ASP A 73 -3.74 9.76 -7.21
N TYR A 74 -2.44 9.70 -6.95
CA TYR A 74 -1.80 10.26 -5.77
C TYR A 74 -0.52 10.98 -6.18
N THR A 75 -0.15 11.96 -5.36
CA THR A 75 1.12 12.68 -5.49
C THR A 75 1.91 12.52 -4.21
N LEU A 76 3.25 12.54 -4.31
CA LEU A 76 4.15 12.46 -3.17
C LEU A 76 4.91 13.78 -3.03
N PRO A 77 4.38 14.77 -2.29
CA PRO A 77 5.02 16.06 -2.10
C PRO A 77 6.49 15.94 -1.65
N GLY A 78 7.35 16.74 -2.28
CA GLY A 78 8.79 16.76 -1.97
C GLY A 78 9.56 15.56 -2.53
N GLN A 79 8.97 14.81 -3.46
CA GLN A 79 9.58 13.65 -4.08
C GLN A 79 9.35 13.60 -5.58
N TYR A 80 10.35 13.14 -6.32
CA TYR A 80 10.32 13.07 -7.80
C TYR A 80 9.82 11.70 -8.29
N GLU A 81 10.00 10.66 -7.46
CA GLU A 81 9.66 9.28 -7.81
C GLU A 81 8.23 8.96 -7.33
N ARG A 82 7.43 8.26 -8.16
CA ARG A 82 6.14 7.70 -7.69
C ARG A 82 6.33 6.55 -6.69
N THR A 83 7.49 5.90 -6.74
CA THR A 83 7.92 4.81 -5.87
C THR A 83 9.30 5.12 -5.29
N PRO A 84 9.38 6.06 -4.33
CA PRO A 84 10.66 6.58 -3.85
C PRO A 84 11.52 5.55 -3.13
N ILE A 85 12.84 5.77 -3.20
CA ILE A 85 13.78 5.06 -2.35
C ILE A 85 13.39 5.19 -0.87
N SER A 86 13.45 4.08 -0.14
CA SER A 86 13.02 3.98 1.27
C SER A 86 11.54 4.30 1.52
N GLY A 87 10.72 4.32 0.46
CA GLY A 87 9.27 4.42 0.55
C GLY A 87 8.61 3.12 1.00
N ALA A 88 7.49 3.23 1.72
CA ALA A 88 6.70 2.09 2.18
C ALA A 88 5.20 2.36 2.04
N VAL A 89 4.46 1.38 1.49
CA VAL A 89 3.00 1.35 1.56
C VAL A 89 2.59 0.60 2.82
N VAL A 90 1.88 1.28 3.71
CA VAL A 90 1.54 0.79 5.04
C VAL A 90 0.03 0.55 5.11
N PHE A 91 -0.36 -0.73 5.16
CA PHE A 91 -1.72 -1.17 5.44
C PHE A 91 -1.93 -1.23 6.96
N GLN A 92 -3.00 -0.61 7.44
CA GLN A 92 -3.27 -0.45 8.87
C GLN A 92 -4.70 -0.90 9.16
N ARG A 93 -4.84 -1.99 9.92
CA ARG A 93 -6.13 -2.40 10.47
C ARG A 93 -6.35 -1.69 11.82
N TRP A 94 -7.40 -0.91 11.89
CA TRP A 94 -7.84 -0.19 13.08
C TRP A 94 -9.14 -0.79 13.58
N HIS A 95 -9.38 -0.72 14.88
CA HIS A 95 -10.65 -1.11 15.50
C HIS A 95 -11.25 0.11 16.20
N ASP A 96 -12.37 0.60 15.69
CA ASP A 96 -13.12 1.71 16.30
C ASP A 96 -14.04 1.17 17.40
N LYS A 97 -13.63 1.38 18.65
CA LYS A 97 -14.39 0.97 19.84
C LYS A 97 -15.75 1.65 19.97
N LYS A 98 -15.98 2.80 19.32
CA LYS A 98 -17.26 3.52 19.43
C LYS A 98 -18.34 2.87 18.58
N THR A 99 -17.97 2.41 17.39
CA THR A 99 -18.89 1.77 16.44
C THR A 99 -18.76 0.24 16.42
N ASP A 100 -17.79 -0.31 17.15
CA ASP A 100 -17.41 -1.73 17.18
C ASP A 100 -17.12 -2.28 15.77
N LYS A 101 -16.37 -1.50 14.98
CA LYS A 101 -16.05 -1.82 13.59
C LYS A 101 -14.57 -1.78 13.32
N ASP A 102 -14.13 -2.69 12.46
CA ASP A 102 -12.79 -2.67 11.90
C ASP A 102 -12.72 -1.77 10.67
N LEU A 103 -11.61 -1.06 10.57
CA LEU A 103 -11.31 -0.06 9.53
C LEU A 103 -9.94 -0.35 8.92
N MET A 104 -9.79 -0.04 7.64
CA MET A 104 -8.53 -0.08 6.91
C MET A 104 -8.07 1.34 6.61
N LYS A 105 -6.79 1.62 6.83
CA LYS A 105 -6.12 2.83 6.34
C LYS A 105 -4.83 2.44 5.62
N ILE A 106 -4.64 3.01 4.43
CA ILE A 106 -3.47 2.76 3.60
C ILE A 106 -2.72 4.08 3.46
N GLU A 107 -1.44 4.09 3.78
CA GLU A 107 -0.60 5.29 3.65
C GLU A 107 0.69 4.96 2.92
N TYR A 108 1.12 5.87 2.04
CA TYR A 108 2.48 5.92 1.54
C TYR A 108 3.34 6.73 2.51
N VAL A 109 4.30 6.10 3.16
CA VAL A 109 5.26 6.73 4.07
C VAL A 109 6.62 6.79 3.39
N TYR A 110 7.23 7.98 3.29
CA TYR A 110 8.47 8.15 2.54
C TYR A 110 9.27 9.38 3.01
N PRO A 111 10.61 9.37 2.89
CA PRO A 111 11.41 10.58 3.04
C PRO A 111 11.35 11.45 1.77
N THR A 112 11.36 12.77 1.93
CA THR A 112 11.53 13.72 0.81
C THR A 112 12.92 13.60 0.18
N ALA A 113 13.07 14.09 -1.05
CA ALA A 113 14.36 14.14 -1.74
C ALA A 113 15.41 14.95 -0.95
N LYS A 114 14.98 16.01 -0.25
CA LYS A 114 15.85 16.79 0.65
C LYS A 114 16.25 15.99 1.89
N GLN A 115 15.33 15.26 2.52
CA GLN A 115 15.65 14.41 3.68
C GLN A 115 16.64 13.31 3.30
N ILE A 116 16.50 12.69 2.13
CA ILE A 116 17.45 11.71 1.60
C ILE A 116 18.81 12.38 1.34
N ARG A 117 18.83 13.46 0.53
CA ARG A 117 20.08 14.13 0.14
C ARG A 117 20.89 14.63 1.34
N ASN A 118 20.21 15.15 2.36
CA ASN A 118 20.85 15.73 3.53
C ASN A 118 21.06 14.71 4.65
N ASN A 119 20.74 13.43 4.44
CA ASN A 119 20.76 12.38 5.46
C ASN A 119 20.07 12.83 6.76
N THR A 120 18.89 13.43 6.63
CA THR A 120 18.19 14.05 7.76
C THR A 120 17.64 12.99 8.71
N PRO A 121 17.99 13.00 10.02
CA PRO A 121 17.44 12.04 10.98
C PRO A 121 15.92 12.15 11.11
N LEU A 122 15.22 11.03 10.96
CA LEU A 122 13.76 10.97 11.05
C LEU A 122 13.31 10.66 12.48
N SER A 123 12.29 11.36 12.95
CA SER A 123 11.68 11.17 14.27
C SER A 123 10.23 11.67 14.28
N LEU A 124 9.50 11.51 15.37
CA LEU A 124 8.14 12.10 15.47
C LEU A 124 8.15 13.64 15.37
N LYS A 125 9.25 14.31 15.72
CA LYS A 125 9.41 15.78 15.59
C LYS A 125 9.83 16.20 14.19
N ASN A 126 10.50 15.31 13.46
CA ASN A 126 10.92 15.49 12.07
C ASN A 126 10.52 14.26 11.26
N PRO A 127 9.22 14.08 10.97
CA PRO A 127 8.72 12.83 10.44
C PRO A 127 9.06 12.67 8.95
N PRO A 128 9.06 11.42 8.43
CA PRO A 128 8.87 11.21 7.01
C PRO A 128 7.51 11.78 6.57
N GLN A 129 7.37 12.05 5.28
CA GLN A 129 6.08 12.42 4.71
C GLN A 129 5.14 11.22 4.67
N ARG A 130 3.84 11.52 4.73
CA ARG A 130 2.77 10.52 4.68
C ARG A 130 1.67 11.02 3.75
N VAL A 131 1.24 10.16 2.82
CA VAL A 131 0.10 10.42 1.93
C VAL A 131 -0.89 9.28 2.11
N THR A 132 -2.14 9.60 2.46
CA THR A 132 -3.20 8.59 2.51
C THR A 132 -3.56 8.17 1.09
N LEU A 133 -3.54 6.87 0.84
CA LEU A 133 -3.92 6.28 -0.44
C LEU A 133 -5.39 5.87 -0.38
N GLN A 134 -6.03 5.89 -1.54
CA GLN A 134 -7.41 5.48 -1.71
C GLN A 134 -7.49 4.52 -2.89
N ILE A 135 -8.19 3.41 -2.72
CA ILE A 135 -8.36 2.40 -3.77
C ILE A 135 -9.79 2.42 -4.29
N GLU A 136 -9.97 2.08 -5.56
CA GLU A 136 -11.30 2.01 -6.17
C GLU A 136 -12.18 0.99 -5.42
N GLY A 137 -13.44 1.34 -5.18
CA GLY A 137 -14.37 0.50 -4.42
C GLY A 137 -14.22 0.55 -2.90
N CYS A 138 -13.23 1.28 -2.36
CA CYS A 138 -13.01 1.49 -0.92
C CYS A 138 -12.78 2.98 -0.63
N GLU A 139 -13.85 3.77 -0.69
CA GLU A 139 -13.78 5.21 -0.43
C GLU A 139 -13.38 5.49 1.03
N THR A 140 -12.46 6.43 1.21
CA THR A 140 -11.99 6.82 2.54
C THR A 140 -12.84 7.95 3.13
N ASP A 141 -13.02 7.91 4.45
CA ASP A 141 -13.64 9.01 5.18
C ASP A 141 -12.68 10.21 5.36
N LYS A 142 -13.12 11.24 6.08
CA LYS A 142 -12.31 12.45 6.36
C LYS A 142 -11.02 12.17 7.14
N GLN A 143 -10.91 11.02 7.78
CA GLN A 143 -9.72 10.60 8.55
C GLN A 143 -8.84 9.62 7.75
N GLY A 144 -9.26 9.23 6.56
CA GLY A 144 -8.52 8.32 5.68
C GLY A 144 -8.86 6.84 5.88
N PHE A 145 -9.99 6.52 6.54
CA PHE A 145 -10.40 5.13 6.80
C PHE A 145 -11.44 4.64 5.79
N CYS A 146 -11.30 3.40 5.36
CA CYS A 146 -12.34 2.63 4.66
C CYS A 146 -12.81 1.46 5.56
N PRO A 147 -14.09 1.05 5.54
CA PRO A 147 -14.53 -0.15 6.27
C PRO A 147 -13.73 -1.41 5.88
N MET A 148 -13.32 -2.20 6.87
CA MET A 148 -12.48 -3.39 6.64
C MET A 148 -13.18 -4.46 5.77
N ASP A 149 -14.51 -4.59 5.92
CA ASP A 149 -15.29 -5.53 5.11
C ASP A 149 -15.32 -5.13 3.64
N THR A 150 -15.49 -3.83 3.36
CA THR A 150 -15.43 -3.27 2.01
C THR A 150 -14.06 -3.49 1.39
N PHE A 151 -12.98 -3.21 2.15
CA PHE A 151 -11.61 -3.48 1.70
C PHE A 151 -11.39 -4.96 1.34
N THR A 152 -11.90 -5.86 2.19
CA THR A 152 -11.80 -7.31 1.98
C THR A 152 -12.55 -7.76 0.71
N GLN A 153 -13.72 -7.20 0.45
CA GLN A 153 -14.50 -7.49 -0.76
C GLN A 153 -13.78 -7.02 -2.03
N VAL A 154 -13.18 -5.82 -1.99
CA VAL A 154 -12.38 -5.30 -3.12
C VAL A 154 -11.19 -6.22 -3.41
N LEU A 155 -10.41 -6.59 -2.38
CA LEU A 155 -9.30 -7.53 -2.52
C LEU A 155 -9.72 -8.87 -3.12
N GLN A 156 -10.86 -9.42 -2.67
CA GLN A 156 -11.36 -10.70 -3.18
C GLN A 156 -11.73 -10.63 -4.65
N LYS A 157 -12.37 -9.53 -5.07
CA LYS A 157 -12.75 -9.32 -6.47
C LYS A 157 -11.51 -9.26 -7.36
N ASP A 158 -10.50 -8.49 -6.99
CA ASP A 158 -9.27 -8.36 -7.80
C ASP A 158 -8.45 -9.66 -7.83
N LEU A 159 -8.54 -10.53 -6.80
CA LEU A 159 -7.89 -11.84 -6.80
C LEU A 159 -8.58 -12.90 -7.68
N GLN A 160 -9.86 -12.72 -8.01
CA GLN A 160 -10.64 -13.66 -8.82
C GLN A 160 -10.53 -13.40 -10.34
N GLY A 161 -10.00 -12.25 -10.75
CA GLY A 161 -9.85 -11.84 -12.16
C GLY A 161 -10.95 -10.89 -12.61
#